data_AF-A0A2M8LZ01-F1
#
_entry.id   AF-A0A2M8LZ01-F1
#
_cell.length_a   1.000
_cell.length_b   1.000
_cell.length_c   1.000
_cell.angle_alpha   90.00
_cell.angle_beta   90.00
_cell.angle_gamma   90.00
#
_symmetry.space_group_name_H-M   'P 1'
#
loop_
_entity.id
_entity.type
_entity.pdbx_description
1 polymer ?
#
loop_
_entity_poly.entity_id
_entity_poly.type
_entity_poly.pdbx_seq_one_letter_code
_entity_poly.pdbx_strand_id
1 'polypeptide(L)'
;MNTATLSYRLGTPDWERRYPVLVGKDTVLGAVFRWHRDWITLTSEGERNIGRPEKGRRGVDQAAAHVVDEYATGRITPVSLAAVTAAVPTLDGPVSLLHPRMPQTPRNIEAATKALAALAVHRWTPYTGFPGSDNPWWQECQLCGWQGPRYWSHQRGRNGELPSTHRHTGGCVGEEKVRELIPAYQRQQ
;
A
#
# COMPACT_ATOMS: atom_id res chain seq x y z
N MET A 1 20.06 -9.14 32.58
CA MET A 1 18.59 -9.28 32.72
C MET A 1 18.10 -9.94 31.45
N ASN A 2 17.52 -11.14 31.56
CA ASN A 2 16.95 -11.85 30.41
C ASN A 2 15.61 -11.19 30.07
N THR A 3 15.59 -10.29 29.08
CA THR A 3 14.34 -9.77 28.53
C THR A 3 13.68 -10.92 27.77
N ALA A 4 12.71 -11.58 28.39
CA ALA A 4 11.89 -12.57 27.69
C ALA A 4 11.21 -11.85 26.52
N THR A 5 11.63 -12.15 25.29
CA THR A 5 11.00 -11.59 24.09
C THR A 5 9.56 -12.09 24.04
N LEU A 6 8.61 -11.17 24.22
CA LEU A 6 7.18 -11.48 24.08
C LEU A 6 6.93 -12.05 22.68
N SER A 7 6.36 -13.25 22.63
CA SER A 7 5.98 -13.87 21.36
C SER A 7 4.84 -13.09 20.72
N TYR A 8 4.99 -12.74 19.44
CA TYR A 8 4.00 -12.00 18.68
C TYR A 8 3.66 -12.70 17.36
N ARG A 9 2.55 -12.30 16.76
CA ARG A 9 2.14 -12.67 15.41
C ARG A 9 1.67 -11.45 14.63
N LEU A 10 1.80 -11.51 13.31
CA LEU A 10 1.19 -10.51 12.42
C LEU A 10 -0.24 -10.91 12.07
N GLY A 11 -1.13 -9.95 12.07
CA GLY A 11 -2.50 -10.09 11.58
C GLY A 11 -2.59 -10.00 10.06
N THR A 12 -3.79 -10.27 9.54
CA THR A 12 -4.10 -10.02 8.13
C THR A 12 -3.96 -8.53 7.84
N PRO A 13 -3.19 -8.14 6.80
CA PRO A 13 -3.03 -6.73 6.48
C PRO A 13 -4.31 -6.14 5.88
N ASP A 14 -4.52 -4.85 6.11
CA ASP A 14 -5.51 -4.07 5.38
C ASP A 14 -5.05 -3.74 3.94
N TRP A 15 -5.81 -2.89 3.25
CA TRP A 15 -5.51 -2.50 1.87
C TRP A 15 -4.26 -1.62 1.73
N GLU A 16 -3.89 -0.85 2.75
CA GLU A 16 -2.65 -0.07 2.81
C GLU A 16 -1.43 -0.94 3.17
N ARG A 17 -1.64 -2.25 3.38
CA ARG A 17 -0.63 -3.19 3.89
C ARG A 17 -0.17 -2.84 5.30
N ARG A 18 -1.09 -2.37 6.16
CA ARG A 18 -0.88 -2.29 7.61
C ARG A 18 -1.11 -3.66 8.23
N TYR A 19 -0.04 -4.23 8.78
CA TYR A 19 -0.05 -5.52 9.45
C TYR A 19 -0.24 -5.29 10.95
N PRO A 20 -1.39 -5.67 11.53
CA PRO A 20 -1.58 -5.60 12.97
C PRO A 20 -0.54 -6.46 13.70
N VAL A 21 0.00 -5.98 14.81
CA VAL A 21 0.93 -6.74 15.67
C VAL A 21 0.16 -7.23 16.88
N LEU A 22 0.06 -8.55 17.03
CA LEU A 22 -0.74 -9.18 18.08
C LEU A 22 0.14 -9.98 19.04
N VAL A 23 -0.22 -9.94 20.32
CA VAL A 23 0.33 -10.80 21.37
C VAL A 23 -0.77 -11.63 22.03
N GLY A 24 -0.40 -12.80 22.52
CA GLY A 24 -1.37 -13.76 23.05
C GLY A 24 -2.39 -14.17 21.98
N LYS A 25 -3.67 -14.26 22.37
CA LYS A 25 -4.73 -14.67 21.46
C LYS A 25 -5.07 -13.56 20.47
N ASP A 26 -5.52 -12.40 20.96
CA ASP A 26 -6.12 -11.34 20.13
C ASP A 26 -5.76 -9.91 20.57
N THR A 27 -4.78 -9.72 21.47
CA THR A 27 -4.39 -8.39 21.95
C THR A 27 -3.58 -7.68 20.87
N VAL A 28 -4.12 -6.58 20.32
CA VAL A 28 -3.45 -5.77 19.29
C VAL A 28 -2.63 -4.67 19.96
N LEU A 29 -1.34 -4.59 19.65
CA LEU A 29 -0.42 -3.57 20.18
C LEU A 29 -0.28 -2.36 19.25
N GLY A 30 -0.58 -2.54 17.97
CA GLY A 30 -0.35 -1.56 16.92
C GLY A 30 -0.47 -2.19 15.53
N ALA A 31 -0.07 -1.46 14.51
CA ALA A 31 0.21 -2.00 13.18
C ALA A 31 1.54 -1.50 12.64
N VAL A 32 2.11 -2.26 11.71
CA VAL A 32 3.33 -1.90 10.98
C VAL A 32 3.08 -1.91 9.49
N PHE A 33 3.66 -0.96 8.77
CA PHE A 33 3.54 -0.88 7.33
C PHE A 33 4.76 -0.25 6.71
N ARG A 34 4.93 -0.51 5.41
CA ARG A 34 5.99 0.08 4.60
C ARG A 34 5.43 1.31 3.91
N TRP A 35 6.15 2.42 4.02
CA TRP A 35 5.91 3.62 3.21
C TRP A 35 7.18 3.96 2.45
N HIS A 36 7.17 3.72 1.15
CA HIS A 36 8.39 3.68 0.35
C HIS A 36 9.45 2.80 1.02
N ARG A 37 10.68 3.25 1.16
CA ARG A 37 11.78 2.41 1.68
C ARG A 37 11.74 2.21 3.19
N ASP A 38 10.93 2.97 3.90
CA ASP A 38 10.94 3.03 5.35
C ASP A 38 9.77 2.24 5.94
N TRP A 39 9.93 1.84 7.20
CA TRP A 39 8.88 1.21 7.97
C TRP A 39 8.30 2.18 8.98
N ILE A 40 6.99 2.12 9.13
CA ILE A 40 6.21 2.95 10.03
C ILE A 40 5.47 2.04 11.00
N THR A 41 5.43 2.46 12.26
CA THR A 41 4.58 1.87 13.29
C THR A 41 3.42 2.81 13.60
N LEU A 42 2.24 2.26 13.83
CA LEU A 42 1.05 2.97 14.32
C LEU A 42 0.61 2.31 15.62
N THR A 43 0.72 3.02 16.73
CA THR A 43 0.44 2.52 18.09
C THR A 43 -0.47 3.48 18.85
N SER A 44 -0.67 3.27 20.16
CA SER A 44 -1.37 4.23 21.03
C SER A 44 -0.74 5.62 21.04
N GLU A 45 0.56 5.73 20.75
CA GLU A 45 1.30 6.99 20.69
C GLU A 45 1.32 7.63 19.28
N GLY A 46 0.60 7.05 18.33
CA GLY A 46 0.49 7.56 16.96
C GLY A 46 1.46 6.91 15.96
N GLU A 47 1.65 7.59 14.82
CA GLU A 47 2.54 7.12 13.75
C GLU A 47 4.00 7.51 14.00
N ARG A 48 4.92 6.55 13.83
CA ARG A 48 6.36 6.78 13.92
C ARG A 48 7.08 6.09 12.78
N ASN A 49 7.92 6.84 12.06
CA ASN A 49 8.87 6.27 11.10
C ASN A 49 10.09 5.71 11.87
N ILE A 50 10.35 4.41 11.73
CA ILE A 50 11.48 3.72 12.35
C ILE A 50 12.66 3.52 11.39
N GLY A 51 12.55 4.10 10.19
CA GLY A 51 13.56 4.10 9.14
C GLY A 51 13.56 2.85 8.29
N ARG A 52 14.65 2.69 7.54
CA ARG A 52 14.87 1.53 6.68
C ARG A 52 15.25 0.31 7.51
N PRO A 53 14.90 -0.90 7.04
CA PRO A 53 15.37 -2.09 7.71
C PRO A 53 16.88 -2.23 7.56
N GLU A 54 17.50 -2.87 8.54
CA GLU A 54 18.89 -3.30 8.47
C GLU A 54 19.10 -4.22 7.25
N LYS A 55 20.29 -4.14 6.64
CA LYS A 55 20.60 -4.95 5.46
C LYS A 55 20.45 -6.44 5.78
N GLY A 56 19.66 -7.15 4.97
CA GLY A 56 19.39 -8.58 5.15
C GLY A 56 18.24 -8.91 6.11
N ARG A 57 17.68 -7.91 6.82
CA ARG A 57 16.54 -8.08 7.70
C ARG A 57 15.24 -7.77 6.97
N ARG A 58 14.21 -8.60 7.18
CA ARG A 58 12.86 -8.28 6.71
C ARG A 58 12.31 -7.14 7.57
N GLY A 59 11.95 -6.04 6.93
CA GLY A 59 11.53 -4.86 7.69
C GLY A 59 10.22 -5.01 8.45
N VAL A 60 9.32 -5.91 8.03
CA VAL A 60 8.09 -6.21 8.78
C VAL A 60 8.42 -6.80 10.16
N ASP A 61 9.40 -7.69 10.23
CA ASP A 61 9.80 -8.36 11.46
C ASP A 61 10.57 -7.38 12.38
N GLN A 62 11.40 -6.49 11.80
CA GLN A 62 12.06 -5.42 12.55
C GLN A 62 11.03 -4.44 13.15
N ALA A 63 10.04 -4.02 12.37
CA ALA A 63 9.02 -3.09 12.82
C ALA A 63 8.12 -3.71 13.89
N ALA A 64 7.71 -4.96 13.71
CA ALA A 64 6.88 -5.65 14.68
C ALA A 64 7.62 -5.88 16.01
N ALA A 65 8.91 -6.27 15.95
CA ALA A 65 9.74 -6.35 17.15
C ALA A 65 9.82 -5.01 17.88
N HIS A 66 9.99 -3.89 17.16
CA HIS A 66 9.97 -2.56 17.77
C HIS A 66 8.67 -2.29 18.53
N VAL A 67 7.51 -2.56 17.94
CA VAL A 67 6.21 -2.40 18.62
C VAL A 67 6.12 -3.24 19.89
N VAL A 68 6.59 -4.49 19.84
CA VAL A 68 6.59 -5.38 21.01
C VAL A 68 7.52 -4.87 22.12
N ASP A 69 8.70 -4.34 21.77
CA ASP A 69 9.65 -3.76 22.73
C ASP A 69 9.08 -2.49 23.38
N GLU A 70 8.42 -1.62 22.61
CA GLU A 70 7.71 -0.45 23.14
C GLU A 70 6.63 -0.86 24.15
N TYR A 71 5.88 -1.93 23.86
CA TYR A 71 4.88 -2.45 24.80
C TYR A 71 5.51 -3.07 26.05
N ALA A 72 6.56 -3.89 25.88
CA ALA A 72 7.28 -4.52 26.97
C ALA A 72 7.90 -3.50 27.95
N THR A 73 8.26 -2.32 27.45
CA THR A 73 8.79 -1.20 28.24
C THR A 73 7.71 -0.25 28.78
N GLY A 74 6.43 -0.54 28.52
CA GLY A 74 5.29 0.24 28.98
C GLY A 74 5.08 1.57 28.26
N ARG A 75 5.73 1.78 27.10
CA ARG A 75 5.61 3.03 26.31
C ARG A 75 4.34 3.10 25.48
N ILE A 76 3.75 1.96 25.14
CA ILE A 76 2.49 1.89 24.39
C ILE A 76 1.51 0.99 25.15
N THR A 77 0.22 1.19 24.88
CA THR A 77 -0.86 0.36 25.41
C THR A 77 -1.58 -0.37 24.27
N PRO A 78 -2.28 -1.50 24.56
CA PRO A 78 -3.07 -2.17 23.56
C PRO A 78 -4.14 -1.26 22.96
N VAL A 79 -4.41 -1.45 21.67
CA VAL A 79 -5.38 -0.67 20.89
C VAL A 79 -6.41 -1.59 20.25
N SER A 80 -7.52 -1.05 19.77
CA SER A 80 -8.47 -1.84 18.98
C SER A 80 -7.91 -2.12 17.58
N LEU A 81 -8.34 -3.22 16.96
CA LEU A 81 -7.97 -3.50 15.56
C LEU A 81 -8.40 -2.35 14.63
N ALA A 82 -9.58 -1.77 14.85
CA ALA A 82 -10.11 -0.68 14.04
C ALA A 82 -9.27 0.62 14.14
N ALA A 83 -8.56 0.84 15.25
CA ALA A 83 -7.68 2.01 15.41
C ALA A 83 -6.42 1.92 14.55
N VAL A 84 -6.05 0.73 14.09
CA VAL A 84 -4.78 0.49 13.37
C VAL A 84 -4.97 -0.01 11.94
N THR A 85 -6.22 -0.17 11.49
CA THR A 85 -6.57 -0.49 10.11
C THR A 85 -7.14 0.72 9.38
N ALA A 86 -6.89 0.79 8.08
CA ALA A 86 -7.48 1.78 7.19
C ALA A 86 -8.85 1.28 6.67
N ALA A 87 -9.86 2.13 6.75
CA ALA A 87 -11.13 1.90 6.05
C ALA A 87 -10.89 1.87 4.54
N VAL A 88 -11.63 1.03 3.82
CA VAL A 88 -11.57 0.99 2.36
C VAL A 88 -12.02 2.35 1.81
N PRO A 89 -11.25 2.99 0.91
CA PRO A 89 -11.61 4.29 0.38
C PRO A 89 -12.89 4.22 -0.44
N THR A 90 -13.77 5.19 -0.25
CA THR A 90 -14.92 5.45 -1.11
C THR A 90 -14.62 6.65 -2.00
N LEU A 91 -15.07 6.60 -3.26
CA LEU A 91 -14.94 7.73 -4.16
C LEU A 91 -16.06 8.73 -3.88
N ASP A 92 -15.73 9.79 -3.13
CA ASP A 92 -16.65 10.90 -2.82
C ASP A 92 -16.04 12.20 -3.35
N GLY A 93 -16.31 12.49 -4.63
CA GLY A 93 -15.80 13.67 -5.33
C GLY A 93 -14.41 13.51 -5.96
N PRO A 94 -13.76 14.63 -6.31
CA PRO A 94 -12.46 14.63 -7.00
C PRO A 94 -11.35 14.04 -6.12
N VAL A 95 -10.56 13.15 -6.71
CA VAL A 95 -9.39 12.57 -6.05
C VAL A 95 -8.23 13.56 -6.07
N SER A 96 -7.65 13.84 -4.89
CA SER A 96 -6.42 14.63 -4.76
C SER A 96 -5.29 14.07 -5.63
N LEU A 97 -4.45 14.93 -6.20
CA LEU A 97 -3.33 14.50 -7.05
C LEU A 97 -2.36 13.55 -6.31
N LEU A 98 -2.04 13.87 -5.05
CA LEU A 98 -1.07 13.16 -4.23
C LEU A 98 -1.75 12.56 -2.99
N HIS A 99 -1.27 11.40 -2.56
CA HIS A 99 -1.65 10.82 -1.28
C HIS A 99 -1.25 11.77 -0.12
N PRO A 100 -2.00 11.87 0.99
CA PRO A 100 -1.68 12.80 2.09
C PRO A 100 -0.27 12.66 2.67
N ARG A 101 0.30 11.44 2.66
CA ARG A 101 1.68 11.15 3.09
C ARG A 101 2.77 11.50 2.05
N MET A 102 2.41 12.00 0.86
CA MET A 102 3.36 12.41 -0.17
C MET A 102 3.68 13.91 -0.05
N PRO A 103 4.96 14.30 0.09
CA PRO A 103 5.35 15.70 0.02
C PRO A 103 5.01 16.32 -1.34
N GLN A 104 4.49 17.55 -1.35
CA GLN A 104 4.18 18.30 -2.58
C GLN A 104 5.43 18.92 -3.18
N THR A 105 6.29 18.08 -3.76
CA THR A 105 7.48 18.52 -4.52
C THR A 105 7.19 18.54 -6.02
N PRO A 106 7.89 19.37 -6.83
CA PRO A 106 7.71 19.38 -8.29
C PRO A 106 7.86 17.98 -8.91
N ARG A 107 8.85 17.20 -8.45
CA ARG A 107 9.08 15.82 -8.88
C ARG A 107 7.89 14.90 -8.57
N ASN A 108 7.29 15.03 -7.39
CA ASN A 108 6.15 14.20 -7.00
C ASN A 108 4.89 14.58 -7.78
N ILE A 109 4.67 15.88 -8.00
CA ILE A 109 3.58 16.39 -8.83
C ILE A 109 3.71 15.86 -10.26
N GLU A 110 4.89 15.98 -10.87
CA GLU A 110 5.15 15.48 -12.22
C GLU A 110 4.91 13.96 -12.31
N ALA A 111 5.41 13.19 -11.34
CA ALA A 111 5.21 11.74 -11.30
C ALA A 111 3.74 11.36 -11.13
N ALA A 112 3.00 12.08 -10.28
CA ALA A 112 1.57 11.85 -10.06
C ALA A 112 0.75 12.15 -11.33
N THR A 113 1.01 13.28 -11.99
CA THR A 113 0.35 13.66 -13.25
C THR A 113 0.58 12.60 -14.33
N LYS A 114 1.83 12.12 -14.47
CA LYS A 114 2.16 11.02 -15.40
C LYS A 114 1.42 9.72 -15.06
N ALA A 115 1.38 9.36 -13.78
CA ALA A 115 0.70 8.15 -13.33
C ALA A 115 -0.81 8.22 -13.57
N LEU A 116 -1.47 9.33 -13.22
CA LEU A 116 -2.91 9.53 -13.46
C LEU A 116 -3.26 9.51 -14.95
N ALA A 117 -2.48 10.19 -15.79
CA ALA A 117 -2.68 10.17 -17.24
C ALA A 117 -2.59 8.73 -17.78
N ALA A 118 -1.61 7.95 -17.32
CA ALA A 118 -1.47 6.57 -17.73
C ALA A 118 -2.58 5.64 -17.18
N LEU A 119 -3.06 5.85 -15.95
CA LEU A 119 -4.23 5.13 -15.44
C LEU A 119 -5.45 5.36 -16.33
N ALA A 120 -5.71 6.60 -16.74
CA ALA A 120 -6.81 6.94 -17.63
C ALA A 120 -6.68 6.22 -18.98
N VAL A 121 -5.49 6.25 -19.59
CA VAL A 121 -5.19 5.52 -20.84
C VAL A 121 -5.42 4.02 -20.69
N HIS A 122 -5.05 3.45 -19.54
CA HIS A 122 -5.20 2.02 -19.24
C HIS A 122 -6.49 1.67 -18.50
N ARG A 123 -7.50 2.54 -18.50
CA ARG A 123 -8.85 2.23 -17.97
C ARG A 123 -8.86 1.83 -16.49
N TRP A 124 -8.14 2.57 -15.66
CA TRP A 124 -8.13 2.46 -14.20
C TRP A 124 -8.63 3.75 -13.57
N THR A 125 -9.50 3.63 -12.56
CA THR A 125 -9.97 4.77 -11.76
C THR A 125 -9.31 4.71 -10.38
N PRO A 126 -8.47 5.69 -9.99
CA PRO A 126 -7.95 5.76 -8.63
C PRO A 126 -9.02 6.29 -7.67
N TYR A 127 -8.95 5.85 -6.42
CA TYR A 127 -9.86 6.30 -5.33
C TYR A 127 -9.14 7.16 -4.30
N THR A 128 -7.81 7.15 -4.32
CA THR A 128 -6.95 7.97 -3.46
C THR A 128 -5.90 8.68 -4.30
N GLY A 129 -5.22 9.69 -3.76
CA GLY A 129 -4.15 10.35 -4.48
C GLY A 129 -2.94 9.45 -4.70
N PHE A 130 -2.08 9.80 -5.67
CA PHE A 130 -0.92 8.99 -6.02
C PHE A 130 0.01 8.78 -4.81
N PRO A 131 0.24 7.54 -4.37
CA PRO A 131 1.05 7.26 -3.18
C PRO A 131 2.53 7.02 -3.52
N GLY A 132 2.94 7.30 -4.76
CA GLY A 132 4.21 6.87 -5.32
C GLY A 132 4.19 5.46 -5.88
N SER A 133 5.33 5.05 -6.45
CA SER A 133 5.39 3.86 -7.30
C SER A 133 5.29 2.53 -6.58
N ASP A 134 5.77 2.47 -5.34
CA ASP A 134 6.00 1.26 -4.57
C ASP A 134 5.09 1.13 -3.34
N ASN A 135 4.04 1.94 -3.28
CA ASN A 135 3.00 1.86 -2.26
C ASN A 135 1.67 1.37 -2.89
N PRO A 136 0.79 0.72 -2.11
CA PRO A 136 -0.53 0.32 -2.56
C PRO A 136 -1.38 1.53 -2.94
N TRP A 137 -2.04 1.46 -4.09
CA TRP A 137 -2.96 2.48 -4.58
C TRP A 137 -4.32 1.82 -4.83
N TRP A 138 -5.35 2.24 -4.09
CA TRP A 138 -6.71 1.72 -4.26
C TRP A 138 -7.30 2.22 -5.57
N GLN A 139 -7.70 1.27 -6.42
CA GLN A 139 -8.15 1.54 -7.78
C GLN A 139 -9.30 0.62 -8.17
N GLU A 140 -10.07 1.05 -9.16
CA GLU A 140 -11.08 0.27 -9.85
C GLU A 140 -10.69 -0.01 -11.29
N CYS A 141 -10.90 -1.24 -11.75
CA CYS A 141 -10.78 -1.62 -13.15
C CYS A 141 -12.07 -1.23 -13.91
N GLN A 142 -11.99 -0.28 -14.83
CA GLN A 142 -13.16 0.18 -15.59
C GLN A 142 -13.69 -0.88 -16.59
N LEU A 143 -12.98 -2.00 -16.79
CA LEU A 143 -13.41 -3.06 -17.70
C LEU A 143 -14.34 -4.09 -17.03
N CYS A 144 -14.28 -4.23 -15.70
CA CYS A 144 -15.02 -5.26 -14.97
C CYS A 144 -15.52 -4.83 -13.58
N GLY A 145 -15.23 -3.60 -13.14
CA GLY A 145 -15.65 -3.08 -11.83
C GLY A 145 -14.84 -3.60 -10.64
N TRP A 146 -13.79 -4.42 -10.85
CA TRP A 146 -12.97 -4.91 -9.75
C TRP A 146 -12.29 -3.75 -9.00
N GLN A 147 -12.33 -3.79 -7.67
CA GLN A 147 -11.69 -2.81 -6.79
C GLN A 147 -10.63 -3.47 -5.92
N GLY A 148 -9.49 -2.80 -5.76
CA GLY A 148 -8.45 -3.27 -4.86
C GLY A 148 -7.13 -2.51 -4.96
N PRO A 149 -6.14 -2.89 -4.13
CA PRO A 149 -4.85 -2.22 -4.13
C PRO A 149 -4.00 -2.69 -5.30
N ARG A 150 -3.37 -1.73 -5.99
CA ARG A 150 -2.41 -1.98 -7.06
C ARG A 150 -1.15 -1.13 -6.86
N TYR A 151 -0.04 -1.60 -7.40
CA TYR A 151 1.23 -0.86 -7.36
C TYR A 151 1.50 -0.23 -8.72
N TRP A 152 1.79 1.07 -8.76
CA TRP A 152 2.10 1.74 -10.02
C TRP A 152 3.37 1.16 -10.69
N SER A 153 4.32 0.62 -9.91
CA SER A 153 5.49 -0.10 -10.43
C SER A 153 5.18 -1.36 -11.25
N HIS A 154 3.99 -1.92 -11.11
CA HIS A 154 3.50 -3.08 -11.87
C HIS A 154 2.55 -2.68 -13.01
N GLN A 155 2.05 -1.45 -12.97
CA GLN A 155 1.12 -0.92 -13.97
C GLN A 155 1.79 0.01 -14.97
N ARG A 156 2.99 0.49 -14.66
CA ARG A 156 3.81 1.19 -15.64
C ARG A 156 4.49 0.19 -16.56
N GLY A 157 4.47 0.52 -17.84
CA GLY A 157 5.40 -0.02 -18.81
C GLY A 157 6.87 0.14 -18.39
N ARG A 158 7.76 -0.65 -18.98
CA ARG A 158 9.22 -0.56 -18.73
C ARG A 158 9.96 -0.49 -20.05
N ASN A 159 11.03 0.31 -20.09
CA ASN A 159 11.91 0.43 -21.26
C ASN A 159 11.19 0.78 -22.57
N GLY A 160 10.15 1.62 -22.50
CA GLY A 160 9.34 2.02 -23.67
C GLY A 160 8.17 1.09 -23.99
N GLU A 161 8.11 -0.10 -23.38
CA GLU A 161 7.03 -1.05 -23.60
C GLU A 161 5.78 -0.74 -22.79
N LEU A 162 4.63 -1.22 -23.26
CA LEU A 162 3.37 -1.17 -22.53
C LEU A 162 3.36 -2.14 -21.33
N PRO A 163 2.56 -1.88 -20.28
CA PRO A 163 2.39 -2.82 -19.19
C PRO A 163 1.65 -4.08 -19.64
N SER A 164 1.81 -5.19 -18.90
CA SER A 164 1.07 -6.44 -19.16
C SER A 164 -0.44 -6.21 -19.28
N THR A 165 -1.08 -6.98 -20.16
CA THR A 165 -2.54 -7.04 -20.31
C THR A 165 -3.23 -7.66 -19.10
N HIS A 166 -2.49 -8.36 -18.22
CA HIS A 166 -3.01 -8.87 -16.95
C HIS A 166 -3.46 -7.71 -16.03
N ARG A 167 -4.75 -7.73 -15.67
CA ARG A 167 -5.40 -6.63 -14.93
C ARG A 167 -5.30 -6.78 -13.43
N HIS A 168 -5.79 -7.88 -12.85
CA HIS A 168 -5.79 -8.13 -11.41
C HIS A 168 -5.92 -9.63 -11.09
N THR A 169 -5.57 -10.00 -9.85
CA THR A 169 -5.79 -11.33 -9.31
C THR A 169 -7.30 -11.66 -9.32
N GLY A 170 -7.64 -12.92 -9.61
CA GLY A 170 -9.02 -13.36 -9.83
C GLY A 170 -9.48 -13.32 -11.29
N GLY A 171 -8.70 -12.72 -12.20
CA GLY A 171 -9.01 -12.66 -13.62
C GLY A 171 -9.92 -11.49 -13.99
N CYS A 172 -9.92 -11.13 -15.27
CA CYS A 172 -10.69 -10.00 -15.83
C CYS A 172 -11.34 -10.46 -17.14
N VAL A 173 -11.68 -9.54 -18.05
CA VAL A 173 -12.33 -9.82 -19.35
C VAL A 173 -11.50 -10.65 -20.35
N GLY A 174 -10.31 -11.13 -19.96
CA GLY A 174 -9.38 -11.85 -20.83
C GLY A 174 -8.43 -10.93 -21.61
N GLU A 175 -7.28 -11.46 -22.02
CA GLU A 175 -6.21 -10.68 -22.67
C GLU A 175 -6.63 -10.07 -24.02
N GLU A 176 -7.28 -10.87 -24.87
CA GLU A 176 -7.75 -10.41 -26.19
C GLU A 176 -8.70 -9.22 -26.06
N LYS A 177 -9.68 -9.33 -25.15
CA LYS A 177 -10.63 -8.25 -24.89
C LYS A 177 -9.96 -7.02 -24.27
N VAL A 178 -8.92 -7.19 -23.45
CA VAL A 178 -8.11 -6.05 -22.98
C VAL A 178 -7.42 -5.34 -24.14
N ARG A 179 -6.85 -6.07 -25.10
CA ARG A 179 -6.21 -5.48 -26.30
C ARG A 179 -7.22 -4.78 -27.19
N GLU A 180 -8.43 -5.32 -27.29
CA GLU A 180 -9.55 -4.70 -28.02
C GLU A 180 -10.03 -3.41 -27.34
N LEU A 181 -10.22 -3.41 -26.02
CA LEU A 181 -10.87 -2.30 -25.30
C LEU A 181 -9.94 -1.14 -24.91
N ILE A 182 -8.61 -1.35 -24.96
CA ILE A 182 -7.63 -0.34 -24.56
C ILE A 182 -6.79 0.08 -25.79
N PRO A 183 -7.03 1.28 -26.35
CA PRO A 183 -6.36 1.73 -27.58
C PRO A 183 -4.83 1.81 -27.51
N ALA A 184 -4.24 1.86 -26.31
CA ALA A 184 -2.79 1.80 -26.15
C ALA A 184 -2.22 0.49 -26.72
N TYR A 185 -2.89 -0.65 -26.52
CA TYR A 185 -2.40 -1.96 -26.98
C TYR A 185 -2.61 -2.25 -28.46
N GLN A 186 -3.40 -1.42 -29.15
CA GLN A 186 -3.65 -1.56 -30.58
C GLN A 186 -2.53 -0.91 -31.42
N ARG A 187 -1.82 0.07 -30.86
CA ARG A 187 -0.79 0.87 -31.54
C ARG A 187 0.60 0.21 -31.61
N GLN A 188 0.75 -1.00 -31.06
CA GLN A 188 1.98 -1.79 -31.07
C GLN A 188 1.83 -3.12 -31.87
N GLN A 189 0.72 -3.31 -32.58
CA GLN A 189 0.55 -4.39 -33.57
C GLN A 189 0.84 -3.84 -34.96
#